data_AF-A0A956KA63-F1
#
_entry.id   AF-A0A956KA63-F1
#
_cell.length_a   1.000
_cell.length_b   1.000
_cell.length_c   1.000
_cell.angle_alpha   90.00
_cell.angle_beta   90.00
_cell.angle_gamma   90.00
#
_symmetry.space_group_name_H-M   'P 1'
#
loop_
_entity.id
_entity.type
_entity.pdbx_description
1 polymer ?
#
loop_
_entity_poly.entity_id
_entity_poly.type
_entity_poly.pdbx_seq_one_letter_code
_entity_poly.pdbx_strand_id
1 'polypeptide(L)'
;MPELPDITVYIEALDRRITGARLTGIRLASPFLLRSVDPPLAEFTGKAITDLRRIGKRIALGFEGDLWLVIHLMIAGRLHWAEAGAKLPGGKRGLAGFDFEPGTLILTEAGSKKRASLHAVRGAAGLAAHDPGGIEPLAVDADAFGAALIAGNHTL
;
A
#
# COMPACT_ATOMS: atom_id res chain seq x y z
N MET A 1 9.34 10.98 5.72
CA MET A 1 8.70 9.64 5.74
C MET A 1 7.22 9.90 5.89
N PRO A 2 6.33 9.40 5.02
CA PRO A 2 4.90 9.51 5.26
C PRO A 2 4.52 8.76 6.55
N GLU A 3 3.77 9.42 7.41
CA GLU A 3 3.30 8.88 8.68
C GLU A 3 1.80 8.62 8.65
N LEU A 4 1.21 8.20 9.78
CA LEU A 4 -0.19 7.76 9.82
C LEU A 4 -1.16 8.78 9.20
N PRO A 5 -1.10 10.09 9.52
CA PRO A 5 -1.99 11.08 8.91
C PRO A 5 -1.83 11.16 7.39
N ASP A 6 -0.59 11.09 6.88
CA ASP A 6 -0.33 11.11 5.44
C ASP A 6 -0.96 9.89 4.74
N ILE A 7 -0.85 8.72 5.37
CA ILE A 7 -1.42 7.47 4.84
C ILE A 7 -2.95 7.52 4.83
N THR A 8 -3.56 8.07 5.87
CA THR A 8 -5.02 8.27 5.93
C THR A 8 -5.49 9.15 4.77
N VAL A 9 -4.82 10.28 4.51
CA VAL A 9 -5.14 11.16 3.38
C VAL A 9 -5.00 10.44 2.04
N TYR A 10 -3.97 9.59 1.87
CA TYR A 10 -3.85 8.77 0.66
C TYR A 10 -5.03 7.83 0.50
N ILE A 11 -5.47 7.14 1.56
CA ILE A 11 -6.59 6.21 1.50
C ILE A 11 -7.88 6.94 1.13
N GLU A 12 -8.18 8.07 1.78
CA GLU A 12 -9.37 8.86 1.45
C GLU A 12 -9.36 9.36 -0.01
N ALA A 13 -8.18 9.75 -0.50
CA ALA A 13 -8.02 10.16 -1.88
C ALA A 13 -8.19 8.99 -2.87
N LEU A 14 -7.70 7.81 -2.52
CA LEU A 14 -7.86 6.60 -3.32
C LEU A 14 -9.32 6.15 -3.33
N ASP A 15 -9.99 6.17 -2.18
CA ASP A 15 -11.38 5.74 -2.05
C ASP A 15 -12.30 6.47 -3.02
N ARG A 16 -12.17 7.80 -3.09
CA ARG A 16 -12.93 8.63 -4.05
C ARG A 16 -12.64 8.35 -5.53
N ARG A 17 -11.54 7.65 -5.86
CA ARG A 17 -11.06 7.48 -7.24
C ARG A 17 -11.18 6.06 -7.77
N ILE A 18 -10.95 5.07 -6.92
CA ILE A 18 -10.75 3.68 -7.35
C ILE A 18 -11.66 2.67 -6.67
N THR A 19 -12.48 3.06 -5.69
CA THR A 19 -13.44 2.12 -5.08
C THR A 19 -14.41 1.59 -6.13
N GLY A 20 -14.50 0.26 -6.25
CA GLY A 20 -15.27 -0.44 -7.29
C GLY A 20 -14.62 -0.47 -8.68
N ALA A 21 -13.53 0.28 -8.92
CA ALA A 21 -12.87 0.31 -10.23
C ALA A 21 -12.08 -0.98 -10.49
N ARG A 22 -12.06 -1.42 -11.76
CA ARG A 22 -11.27 -2.59 -12.17
C ARG A 22 -9.83 -2.22 -12.48
N LEU A 23 -8.90 -3.05 -12.01
CA LEU A 23 -7.49 -2.96 -12.36
C LEU A 23 -7.25 -3.62 -13.72
N THR A 24 -6.78 -2.87 -14.69
CA THR A 24 -6.52 -3.34 -16.06
C THR A 24 -5.07 -3.79 -16.25
N GLY A 25 -4.15 -3.35 -15.40
CA GLY A 25 -2.75 -3.76 -15.49
C GLY A 25 -1.89 -3.27 -14.34
N ILE A 26 -0.75 -3.94 -14.16
CA ILE A 26 0.32 -3.51 -13.25
C ILE A 26 1.61 -3.46 -14.04
N ARG A 27 2.26 -2.29 -14.03
CA ARG A 27 3.56 -2.07 -14.69
C ARG A 27 4.62 -1.86 -13.62
N LEU A 28 5.62 -2.73 -13.57
CA LEU A 28 6.77 -2.59 -12.68
C LEU A 28 7.96 -2.02 -13.46
N ALA A 29 8.54 -0.92 -12.98
CA ALA A 29 9.78 -0.39 -13.54
C ALA A 29 11.01 -1.21 -13.09
N SER A 30 10.92 -1.92 -11.97
CA SER A 30 11.97 -2.79 -11.44
C SER A 30 11.37 -3.96 -10.66
N PRO A 31 11.90 -5.19 -10.82
CA PRO A 31 11.43 -6.35 -10.08
C PRO A 31 11.68 -6.21 -8.57
N PHE A 32 12.65 -5.39 -8.15
CA PHE A 32 12.97 -5.19 -6.74
C PHE A 32 11.91 -4.40 -5.97
N LEU A 33 10.84 -3.91 -6.59
CA LEU A 33 9.73 -3.35 -5.82
C LEU A 33 8.90 -4.46 -5.15
N LEU A 34 8.63 -5.53 -5.90
CA LEU A 34 7.79 -6.65 -5.45
C LEU A 34 8.59 -7.54 -4.49
N ARG A 35 8.03 -7.81 -3.32
CA ARG A 35 8.65 -8.57 -2.22
C ARG A 35 7.91 -9.86 -1.90
N SER A 36 7.04 -10.31 -2.78
CA SER A 36 6.36 -11.59 -2.71
C SER A 36 6.31 -12.23 -4.10
N VAL A 37 5.94 -13.52 -4.13
CA VAL A 37 5.89 -14.31 -5.37
C VAL A 37 4.51 -14.95 -5.60
N ASP A 38 3.74 -15.19 -4.54
CA ASP A 38 2.35 -15.65 -4.58
C ASP A 38 1.48 -14.66 -3.79
N PRO A 39 0.31 -14.24 -4.31
CA PRO A 39 -0.19 -14.48 -5.67
C PRO A 39 0.66 -13.77 -6.74
N PRO A 40 0.72 -14.31 -7.97
CA PRO A 40 1.33 -13.59 -9.08
C PRO A 40 0.52 -12.33 -9.40
N LEU A 41 1.20 -11.23 -9.76
CA LEU A 41 0.54 -9.94 -10.05
C LEU A 41 -0.50 -10.02 -11.17
N ALA A 42 -0.35 -10.96 -12.11
CA ALA A 42 -1.31 -11.17 -13.20
C ALA A 42 -2.72 -11.56 -12.69
N GLU A 43 -2.83 -12.13 -11.49
CA GLU A 43 -4.12 -12.53 -10.91
C GLU A 43 -4.99 -11.33 -10.49
N PHE A 44 -4.37 -10.17 -10.28
CA PHE A 44 -5.05 -8.93 -9.93
C PHE A 44 -5.69 -8.25 -11.16
N THR A 45 -5.20 -8.55 -12.36
CA THR A 45 -5.74 -7.97 -13.59
C THR A 45 -7.19 -8.43 -13.81
N GLY A 46 -8.07 -7.47 -14.10
CA GLY A 46 -9.50 -7.65 -14.26
C GLY A 46 -10.30 -7.60 -12.96
N LYS A 47 -9.65 -7.62 -11.78
CA LYS A 47 -10.33 -7.58 -10.47
C LYS A 47 -10.73 -6.16 -10.08
N ALA A 48 -11.93 -6.02 -9.52
CA ALA A 48 -12.39 -4.76 -8.95
C ALA A 48 -11.82 -4.54 -7.54
N ILE A 49 -11.60 -3.27 -7.18
CA ILE A 49 -11.31 -2.88 -5.79
C ILE A 49 -12.57 -3.07 -4.94
N THR A 50 -12.43 -3.83 -3.87
CA THR A 50 -13.50 -4.08 -2.90
C THR A 50 -13.26 -3.36 -1.57
N ASP A 51 -12.01 -3.01 -1.26
CA ASP A 51 -11.65 -2.43 0.03
C ASP A 51 -10.33 -1.64 -0.03
N LEU A 52 -10.16 -0.69 0.88
CA LEU A 52 -8.95 0.10 1.08
C LEU A 52 -8.68 0.20 2.58
N ARG A 53 -7.51 -0.26 3.02
CA ARG A 53 -7.15 -0.31 4.45
C ARG A 53 -5.81 0.34 4.74
N ARG A 54 -5.69 0.88 5.95
CA ARG A 54 -4.42 1.24 6.56
C ARG A 54 -3.96 0.12 7.47
N ILE A 55 -2.70 -0.27 7.35
CA ILE A 55 -2.05 -1.22 8.27
C ILE A 55 -0.77 -0.56 8.78
N GLY A 56 -0.86 0.12 9.92
CA GLY A 56 0.19 1.01 10.41
C GLY A 56 0.54 2.09 9.37
N LYS A 57 1.74 1.99 8.77
CA LYS A 57 2.25 2.90 7.72
C LYS A 57 2.09 2.35 6.29
N ARG A 58 1.30 1.28 6.11
CA ARG A 58 1.05 0.62 4.83
C ARG A 58 -0.33 0.97 4.29
N ILE A 59 -0.42 1.04 2.98
CA ILE A 59 -1.68 1.16 2.23
C ILE A 59 -1.98 -0.23 1.66
N ALA A 60 -3.14 -0.79 1.98
CA ALA A 60 -3.60 -2.06 1.45
C ALA A 60 -4.79 -1.85 0.51
N LEU A 61 -4.66 -2.33 -0.73
CA LEU A 61 -5.71 -2.33 -1.74
C LEU A 61 -6.29 -3.74 -1.81
N GLY A 62 -7.57 -3.89 -1.46
CA GLY A 62 -8.30 -5.15 -1.49
C GLY A 62 -9.07 -5.32 -2.80
N PHE A 63 -9.00 -6.52 -3.37
CA PHE A 63 -9.60 -6.87 -4.65
C PHE A 63 -10.54 -8.07 -4.52
N GLU A 64 -11.44 -8.21 -5.50
CA GLU A 64 -12.26 -9.42 -5.69
C GLU A 64 -11.42 -10.71 -5.59
N GLY A 65 -11.92 -11.70 -4.85
CA GLY A 65 -11.23 -12.97 -4.63
C GLY A 65 -10.29 -12.97 -3.40
N ASP A 66 -10.44 -12.01 -2.49
CA ASP A 66 -9.64 -11.87 -1.26
C ASP A 66 -8.13 -11.74 -1.57
N LEU A 67 -7.84 -10.93 -2.59
CA LEU A 67 -6.49 -10.60 -3.02
C LEU A 67 -6.13 -9.19 -2.55
N TRP A 68 -4.89 -9.01 -2.10
CA TRP A 68 -4.45 -7.74 -1.53
C TRP A 68 -3.10 -7.30 -2.09
N LEU A 69 -3.00 -6.01 -2.45
CA LEU A 69 -1.73 -5.33 -2.69
C LEU A 69 -1.39 -4.45 -1.50
N VAL A 70 -0.26 -4.69 -0.85
CA VAL A 70 0.22 -3.93 0.31
C VAL A 70 1.43 -3.10 -0.08
N ILE A 71 1.29 -1.78 0.00
CA ILE A 71 2.29 -0.79 -0.39
C ILE A 71 2.86 -0.11 0.85
N HIS A 72 4.20 -0.09 0.97
CA HIS A 72 4.89 0.71 1.97
C HIS A 72 5.73 1.81 1.29
N LEU A 73 5.39 3.08 1.54
CA LEU A 73 6.03 4.24 0.89
C LEU A 73 7.44 4.55 1.43
N MET A 74 7.79 4.00 2.59
CA MET A 74 9.08 4.24 3.25
C MET A 74 9.34 5.74 3.43
N ILE A 75 10.51 6.26 3.07
CA ILE A 75 10.87 7.64 3.41
C ILE A 75 10.41 8.60 2.31
N ALA A 76 10.69 8.25 1.06
CA ALA A 76 10.57 9.13 -0.10
C ALA A 76 9.63 8.60 -1.19
N GLY A 77 8.87 7.54 -0.88
CA GLY A 77 7.82 7.03 -1.76
C GLY A 77 6.62 7.97 -1.79
N ARG A 78 6.02 8.14 -2.98
CA ARG A 78 4.83 8.96 -3.20
C ARG A 78 3.92 8.30 -4.22
N LEU A 79 2.61 8.40 -3.98
CA LEU A 79 1.58 8.03 -4.94
C LEU A 79 1.09 9.28 -5.67
N HIS A 80 0.87 9.11 -6.98
CA HIS A 80 0.35 10.15 -7.87
C HIS A 80 -0.80 9.58 -8.68
N TRP A 81 -1.85 10.37 -8.88
CA TRP A 81 -2.92 10.03 -9.81
C TRP A 81 -2.66 10.69 -11.15
N ALA A 82 -2.87 9.96 -12.23
CA ALA A 82 -2.72 10.45 -13.60
C ALA A 82 -3.82 9.87 -14.50
N GLU A 83 -3.93 10.41 -15.71
CA GLU A 83 -4.78 9.88 -16.76
C GLU A 83 -4.50 8.40 -17.05
N ALA A 84 -5.51 7.68 -17.51
CA ALA A 84 -5.40 6.25 -17.79
C ALA A 84 -4.28 5.97 -18.81
N GLY A 85 -3.41 5.01 -18.50
CA GLY A 85 -2.28 4.63 -19.36
C GLY A 85 -1.11 5.60 -19.30
N ALA A 86 -1.08 6.55 -18.36
CA ALA A 86 0.02 7.48 -18.20
C ALA A 86 1.38 6.75 -18.10
N LYS A 87 2.40 7.28 -18.79
CA LYS A 87 3.75 6.72 -18.75
C LYS A 87 4.34 6.88 -17.34
N LEU A 88 5.11 5.88 -16.91
CA LEU A 88 5.87 6.00 -15.67
C LEU A 88 6.89 7.15 -15.82
N PRO A 89 7.08 7.98 -14.77
CA PRO A 89 8.10 9.01 -14.77
C PRO A 89 9.48 8.44 -15.12
N GLY A 90 10.14 9.08 -16.09
CA GLY A 90 11.43 8.64 -16.60
C GLY A 90 12.56 8.67 -15.56
N GLY A 91 13.68 8.04 -15.94
CA GLY A 91 14.83 7.84 -15.05
C GLY A 91 14.53 6.82 -13.96
N LYS A 92 15.30 6.87 -12.86
CA LYS A 92 15.13 5.92 -11.74
C LYS A 92 13.97 6.29 -10.79
N ARG A 93 13.03 7.18 -11.15
CA ARG A 93 12.02 7.71 -10.21
C ARG A 93 10.72 6.90 -10.16
N GLY A 94 10.18 6.53 -11.32
CA GLY A 94 8.99 5.68 -11.39
C GLY A 94 9.31 4.25 -10.92
N LEU A 95 8.46 3.70 -10.05
CA LEU A 95 8.62 2.34 -9.52
C LEU A 95 7.53 1.40 -10.04
N ALA A 96 6.28 1.85 -10.01
CA ALA A 96 5.16 1.09 -10.55
C ALA A 96 4.00 1.98 -11.01
N GLY A 97 3.19 1.43 -11.90
CA GLY A 97 1.87 1.96 -12.26
C GLY A 97 0.82 0.88 -12.06
N PHE A 98 -0.27 1.24 -11.39
CA PHE A 98 -1.47 0.41 -11.24
C PHE A 98 -2.53 1.07 -12.11
N ASP A 99 -2.80 0.46 -13.25
CA ASP A 99 -3.71 0.98 -14.26
C ASP A 99 -5.12 0.53 -13.91
N PHE A 100 -6.01 1.49 -13.67
CA PHE A 100 -7.43 1.28 -13.47
C PHE A 100 -8.19 1.88 -14.65
N GLU A 101 -9.45 1.50 -14.82
CA GLU A 101 -10.36 2.11 -15.81
C GLU A 101 -10.42 3.65 -15.72
N PRO A 102 -10.60 4.29 -14.54
CA PRO A 102 -10.68 5.75 -14.44
C PRO A 102 -9.32 6.47 -14.47
N GLY A 103 -8.19 5.76 -14.43
CA GLY A 103 -6.88 6.39 -14.39
C GLY A 103 -5.75 5.49 -13.88
N THR A 104 -4.55 6.03 -13.81
CA THR A 104 -3.37 5.30 -13.36
C THR A 104 -2.88 5.85 -12.01
N LEU A 105 -2.72 4.95 -11.04
CA LEU A 105 -2.01 5.23 -9.79
C LEU A 105 -0.50 4.94 -9.98
N ILE A 106 0.33 5.96 -9.86
CA ILE A 106 1.78 5.85 -10.07
C ILE A 106 2.51 5.92 -8.73
N LEU A 107 3.31 4.89 -8.44
CA LEU A 107 4.26 4.88 -7.33
C LEU A 107 5.63 5.39 -7.81
N THR A 108 6.15 6.39 -7.10
CA THR A 108 7.49 6.95 -7.31
C THR A 108 8.29 6.93 -6.03
N GLU A 109 9.62 6.97 -6.12
CA GLU A 109 10.49 7.24 -4.97
C GLU A 109 11.65 8.17 -5.35
N ALA A 110 11.84 9.23 -4.58
CA ALA A 110 13.01 10.09 -4.70
C ALA A 110 14.20 9.49 -3.93
N GLY A 111 15.32 9.22 -4.61
CA GLY A 111 16.54 8.67 -4.00
C GLY A 111 17.05 7.40 -4.68
N SER A 112 18.29 7.02 -4.36
CA SER A 112 19.00 5.92 -5.03
C SER A 112 18.77 4.54 -4.39
N LYS A 113 18.44 4.48 -3.09
CA LYS A 113 18.36 3.21 -2.34
C LYS A 113 17.09 2.38 -2.58
N LYS A 114 16.03 2.97 -3.12
CA LYS A 114 14.75 2.31 -3.45
C LYS A 114 14.21 1.40 -2.36
N ARG A 115 13.65 2.02 -1.32
CA ARG A 115 13.15 1.33 -0.13
C ARG A 115 11.68 0.99 -0.21
N ALA A 116 10.88 1.71 -1.00
CA ALA A 116 9.47 1.40 -1.14
C ALA A 116 9.27 -0.07 -1.51
N SER A 117 8.21 -0.68 -0.99
CA SER A 117 7.91 -2.08 -1.22
C SER A 117 6.46 -2.29 -1.62
N LEU A 118 6.26 -3.33 -2.41
CA LEU A 118 4.97 -3.89 -2.78
C LEU A 118 4.96 -5.36 -2.37
N HIS A 119 3.89 -5.79 -1.73
CA HIS A 119 3.58 -7.20 -1.51
C HIS A 119 2.22 -7.50 -2.14
N ALA A 120 2.12 -8.60 -2.86
CA ALA A 120 0.87 -9.25 -3.17
C ALA A 120 0.64 -10.37 -2.15
N VAL A 121 -0.56 -10.45 -1.57
CA VAL A 121 -0.94 -11.51 -0.63
C VAL A 121 -2.38 -11.96 -0.84
N ARG A 122 -2.69 -13.16 -0.33
CA ARG A 122 -4.05 -13.74 -0.29
C ARG A 122 -4.58 -13.67 1.13
N GLY A 123 -5.87 -13.45 1.25
CA GLY A 123 -6.58 -13.71 2.49
C GLY A 123 -6.36 -12.67 3.58
N ALA A 124 -7.28 -12.66 4.54
CA ALA A 124 -7.11 -11.94 5.79
C ALA A 124 -5.82 -12.32 6.54
N ALA A 125 -5.41 -13.60 6.49
CA ALA A 125 -4.18 -14.06 7.14
C ALA A 125 -2.91 -13.49 6.49
N GLY A 126 -2.85 -13.47 5.14
CA GLY A 126 -1.73 -12.86 4.43
C GLY A 126 -1.66 -11.35 4.67
N LEU A 127 -2.82 -10.70 4.77
CA LEU A 127 -2.89 -9.29 5.12
C LEU A 127 -2.40 -9.02 6.56
N ALA A 128 -2.84 -9.84 7.52
CA ALA A 128 -2.46 -9.72 8.94
C ALA A 128 -0.95 -9.92 9.17
N ALA A 129 -0.27 -10.71 8.34
CA ALA A 129 1.19 -10.87 8.43
C ALA A 129 1.98 -9.57 8.17
N HIS A 130 1.33 -8.53 7.62
CA HIS A 130 1.91 -7.20 7.42
C HIS A 130 1.61 -6.21 8.56
N ASP A 131 0.82 -6.62 9.55
CA ASP A 131 0.56 -5.85 10.75
C ASP A 131 1.76 -5.96 11.70
N PRO A 132 2.39 -4.84 12.11
CA PRO A 132 3.47 -4.87 13.09
C PRO A 132 3.00 -5.24 14.52
N GLY A 133 1.70 -5.40 14.77
CA GLY A 133 1.17 -5.83 16.08
C GLY A 133 1.18 -4.74 17.16
N GLY A 134 1.26 -3.47 16.74
CA GLY A 134 1.16 -2.32 17.63
C GLY A 134 -0.29 -1.86 17.83
N ILE A 135 -0.52 -1.06 18.87
CA ILE A 135 -1.81 -0.40 19.08
C ILE A 135 -2.07 0.68 18.03
N GLU A 136 -3.33 0.93 17.69
CA GLU A 136 -3.71 2.03 16.81
C GLU A 136 -3.78 3.34 17.59
N PRO A 137 -2.79 4.24 17.47
CA PRO A 137 -2.67 5.41 18.34
C PRO A 137 -3.80 6.43 18.15
N LEU A 138 -4.49 6.40 17.00
CA LEU A 138 -5.60 7.32 16.72
C LEU A 138 -6.95 6.83 17.28
N ALA A 139 -7.01 5.60 17.79
CA ALA A 139 -8.24 4.97 18.29
C ALA A 139 -8.12 4.45 19.74
N VAL A 140 -6.91 4.37 20.29
CA VAL A 140 -6.67 3.86 21.64
C VAL A 140 -7.13 4.84 22.70
N ASP A 141 -7.75 4.33 23.77
CA ASP A 141 -8.06 5.11 24.97
C ASP A 141 -6.89 5.14 25.97
N ALA A 142 -7.03 5.92 27.04
CA ALA A 142 -5.97 6.09 28.02
C ALA A 142 -5.60 4.78 28.75
N ASP A 143 -6.58 3.93 29.05
CA ASP A 143 -6.39 2.69 29.80
C ASP A 143 -5.66 1.64 28.95
N ALA A 144 -6.11 1.44 27.71
CA ALA A 144 -5.46 0.56 26.74
C ALA A 144 -4.05 1.06 26.38
N PHE A 145 -3.86 2.38 26.27
CA PHE A 145 -2.53 2.95 26.06
C PHE A 145 -1.60 2.69 27.25
N GLY A 146 -2.09 2.89 28.48
CA GLY A 146 -1.35 2.59 29.70
C GLY A 146 -0.96 1.11 29.81
N ALA A 147 -1.90 0.21 29.50
CA ALA A 147 -1.64 -1.23 29.48
C ALA A 147 -0.56 -1.60 28.45
N ALA A 148 -0.61 -1.03 27.24
CA ALA A 148 0.41 -1.26 26.21
C ALA A 148 1.80 -0.75 26.62
N LEU A 149 1.87 0.40 27.31
CA LEU A 149 3.13 1.02 27.74
C LEU A 149 3.90 0.14 28.75
N ILE A 150 3.19 -0.62 29.59
CA ILE A 150 3.78 -1.49 30.61
C ILE A 150 3.89 -2.96 30.18
N ALA A 151 3.35 -3.34 29.01
CA ALA A 151 3.31 -4.73 28.55
C ALA A 151 4.69 -5.33 28.23
N GLY A 152 5.68 -4.48 27.94
CA GLY A 152 7.04 -4.90 27.65
C GLY A 152 8.06 -3.91 28.19
N ASN A 153 9.13 -4.41 28.80
CA ASN A 153 10.23 -3.57 29.24
C ASN A 153 11.19 -3.34 28.07
N HIS A 154 10.94 -2.31 27.27
CA HIS A 154 11.81 -1.90 26.18
C HIS A 154 12.89 -0.92 26.69
N THR A 155 13.60 -1.29 27.75
CA THR A 155 14.86 -0.65 28.12
C THR A 155 15.99 -1.38 27.39
N LEU A 156 16.85 -0.61 26.70
CA LEU A 156 18.09 -1.12 26.08
C LEU A 156 19.03 -1.71 27.13
#